data_AF-A0A978TDX4-F1
#
_entry.id   AF-A0A978TDX4-F1
#
_cell.length_a   1.000
_cell.length_b   1.000
_cell.length_c   1.000
_cell.angle_alpha   90.00
_cell.angle_beta   90.00
_cell.angle_gamma   90.00
#
_symmetry.space_group_name_H-M   'P 1'
#
loop_
_entity.id
_entity.type
_entity.pdbx_description
1 polymer ?
#
loop_
_entity_poly.entity_id
_entity_poly.type
_entity_poly.pdbx_seq_one_letter_code
_entity_poly.pdbx_strand_id
1 'polypeptide(L)'
;MNHLTKLPPLLLSSALIAVAAQPGLAANTSITAIRVNSAPNGLELVFDTQGDGNTDVFTVSQGNTLRADLTRAQLNLPNGNSFQQANPAPGIAAISVVPLDANSVRVTISGAGQTPTANVASSSNQVVISVRSDGQVAQAPTPVPEDIVTVPAPTAPLE
;
A
#
# COMPACT_ATOMS: atom_id res chain seq x y z
N MET A 1 44.20 54.38 45.80
CA MET A 1 42.83 53.83 45.71
C MET A 1 42.66 53.27 44.32
N ASN A 2 42.62 51.94 44.24
CA ASN A 2 42.56 51.16 43.01
C ASN A 2 41.10 50.97 42.61
N HIS A 3 40.73 51.30 41.38
CA HIS A 3 39.54 50.69 40.75
C HIS A 3 39.85 50.36 39.29
N LEU A 4 40.30 49.11 39.13
CA LEU A 4 40.49 48.37 37.89
C LEU A 4 39.11 48.09 37.27
N THR A 5 38.74 48.84 36.23
CA THR A 5 37.50 48.64 35.48
C THR A 5 37.65 47.40 34.59
N LYS A 6 36.94 46.32 34.94
CA LYS A 6 36.91 45.07 34.17
C LYS A 6 35.98 45.23 32.96
N LEU A 7 36.48 44.98 31.75
CA LEU A 7 35.68 44.84 30.53
C LEU A 7 35.36 43.34 30.32
N PRO A 8 34.10 42.90 30.19
CA PRO A 8 33.80 41.52 29.86
C PRO A 8 33.96 41.28 28.34
N PRO A 9 34.40 40.09 27.91
CA PRO A 9 34.52 39.75 26.50
C PRO A 9 33.16 39.34 25.92
N LEU A 10 32.76 39.98 24.81
CA LEU A 10 31.63 39.53 24.00
C LEU A 10 32.09 38.35 23.13
N LEU A 11 31.74 37.14 23.52
CA LEU A 11 31.85 35.96 22.67
C LEU A 11 30.65 35.94 21.70
N LEU A 12 30.91 36.30 20.44
CA LEU A 12 29.93 36.19 19.35
C LEU A 12 29.83 34.73 18.89
N SER A 13 29.08 33.91 19.62
CA SER A 13 28.71 32.56 19.15
C SER A 13 27.62 32.67 18.09
N SER A 14 27.98 32.40 16.83
CA SER A 14 27.04 32.32 15.72
C SER A 14 26.32 30.97 15.77
N ALA A 15 25.02 30.97 16.08
CA ALA A 15 24.20 29.77 16.01
C ALA A 15 23.71 29.56 14.57
N LEU A 16 24.15 28.47 13.93
CA LEU A 16 23.54 27.97 12.69
C LEU A 16 22.20 27.33 13.05
N ILE A 17 21.10 27.97 12.68
CA ILE A 17 19.77 27.36 12.80
C ILE A 17 19.59 26.43 11.60
N ALA A 18 19.77 25.12 11.82
CA ALA A 18 19.39 24.12 10.85
C ALA A 18 17.85 24.07 10.78
N VAL A 19 17.27 24.54 9.67
CA VAL A 19 15.85 24.32 9.38
C VAL A 19 15.70 22.86 8.97
N ALA A 20 15.27 22.01 9.89
CA ALA A 20 14.82 20.67 9.53
C ALA A 20 13.51 20.82 8.74
N ALA A 21 13.53 20.49 7.44
CA ALA A 21 12.31 20.33 6.68
C ALA A 21 11.53 19.16 7.30
N GLN A 22 10.47 19.46 8.05
CA GLN A 22 9.53 18.44 8.52
C GLN A 22 8.74 17.98 7.29
N PRO A 23 8.79 16.69 6.90
CA PRO A 23 7.92 16.19 5.85
C PRO A 23 6.47 16.42 6.30
N GLY A 24 5.74 17.21 5.51
CA GLY A 24 4.34 17.49 5.75
C GLY A 24 3.50 16.22 5.75
N LEU A 25 2.47 16.23 6.59
CA LEU A 25 1.45 15.19 6.74
C LEU A 25 0.90 14.76 5.37
N ALA A 26 1.40 13.65 4.82
CA ALA A 26 1.04 13.22 3.47
C ALA A 26 0.32 11.86 3.40
N ALA A 27 0.22 11.11 4.51
CA ALA A 27 -0.58 9.90 4.61
C ALA A 27 -1.89 10.20 5.33
N ASN A 28 -2.96 10.38 4.56
CA ASN A 28 -4.30 10.58 5.11
C ASN A 28 -4.90 9.29 5.66
N THR A 29 -4.30 8.14 5.33
CA THR A 29 -4.68 6.82 5.83
C THR A 29 -3.52 6.13 6.54
N SER A 30 -3.74 5.67 7.77
CA SER A 30 -2.78 4.96 8.61
C SER A 30 -3.15 3.48 8.70
N ILE A 31 -2.21 2.59 8.37
CA ILE A 31 -2.37 1.13 8.53
C ILE A 31 -1.99 0.78 9.96
N THR A 32 -2.97 0.34 10.74
CA THR A 32 -2.81 0.10 12.19
C THR A 32 -2.68 -1.38 12.55
N ALA A 33 -3.20 -2.27 11.69
CA ALA A 33 -3.08 -3.72 11.87
C ALA A 33 -2.98 -4.45 10.54
N ILE A 34 -2.32 -5.61 10.58
CA ILE A 34 -2.21 -6.55 9.46
C ILE A 34 -2.63 -7.92 9.96
N ARG A 35 -3.52 -8.58 9.25
CA ARG A 35 -3.93 -9.97 9.48
C ARG A 35 -3.72 -10.80 8.23
N VAL A 36 -3.24 -12.03 8.42
CA VAL A 36 -3.08 -13.03 7.37
C VAL A 36 -4.06 -14.15 7.66
N ASN A 37 -5.02 -14.35 6.75
CA ASN A 37 -5.97 -15.45 6.83
C ASN A 37 -5.63 -16.46 5.73
N SER A 38 -5.20 -17.67 6.10
CA SER A 38 -4.91 -18.72 5.12
C SER A 38 -6.21 -19.24 4.49
N ALA A 39 -6.17 -19.53 3.19
CA ALA A 39 -7.26 -20.12 2.43
C ALA A 39 -6.78 -21.36 1.66
N PRO A 40 -7.66 -22.27 1.21
CA PRO A 40 -7.25 -23.52 0.55
C PRO A 40 -6.34 -23.32 -0.69
N ASN A 41 -6.52 -22.21 -1.41
CA ASN A 41 -5.80 -21.92 -2.67
C ASN A 41 -4.96 -20.63 -2.59
N GLY A 42 -4.62 -20.17 -1.37
CA GLY A 42 -3.87 -18.94 -1.16
C GLY A 42 -4.11 -18.32 0.21
N LEU A 43 -4.30 -17.02 0.28
CA LEU A 43 -4.54 -16.29 1.53
C LEU A 43 -5.23 -14.95 1.29
N GLU A 44 -5.76 -14.38 2.37
CA GLU A 44 -6.22 -13.00 2.42
C GLU A 44 -5.32 -12.20 3.35
N LEU A 45 -4.85 -11.07 2.85
CA LEU A 45 -4.09 -10.10 3.62
C LEU A 45 -4.99 -8.92 3.91
N VAL A 46 -5.35 -8.75 5.19
CA VAL A 46 -6.30 -7.73 5.64
C VAL A 46 -5.54 -6.64 6.38
N PHE A 47 -5.65 -5.41 5.90
CA PHE A 47 -5.08 -4.22 6.50
C PHE A 47 -6.21 -3.39 7.11
N ASP A 48 -6.15 -3.17 8.42
CA ASP A 48 -7.02 -2.19 9.05
C ASP A 48 -6.45 -0.80 8.84
N THR A 49 -7.31 0.11 8.38
CA THR A 49 -6.93 1.47 8.08
C THR A 49 -7.75 2.46 8.90
N GLN A 50 -7.11 3.56 9.30
CA GLN A 50 -7.76 4.69 9.94
C GLN A 50 -7.42 5.96 9.16
N GLY A 51 -8.42 6.78 8.85
CA GLY A 51 -8.18 8.02 8.10
C GLY A 51 -9.32 8.37 7.17
N ASP A 52 -8.96 8.98 6.04
CA ASP A 52 -9.90 9.39 4.99
C ASP A 52 -10.31 8.24 4.05
N GLY A 53 -9.63 7.09 4.14
CA GLY A 53 -10.02 5.87 3.43
C GLY A 53 -9.67 5.87 1.95
N ASN A 54 -8.96 6.88 1.49
CA ASN A 54 -8.50 6.96 0.13
C ASN A 54 -7.12 6.27 0.11
N THR A 55 -7.03 4.97 -0.16
CA THR A 55 -5.74 4.30 -0.38
C THR A 55 -5.76 3.65 -1.75
N ASP A 56 -4.78 3.98 -2.60
CA ASP A 56 -4.66 3.34 -3.92
C ASP A 56 -3.68 2.19 -3.84
N VAL A 57 -4.03 1.07 -4.45
CA VAL A 57 -3.21 -0.15 -4.43
C VAL A 57 -2.84 -0.53 -5.87
N PHE A 58 -1.55 -0.60 -6.13
CA PHE A 58 -1.00 -0.99 -7.43
C PHE A 58 -0.30 -2.32 -7.32
N THR A 59 -0.69 -3.30 -8.13
CA THR A 59 -0.10 -4.63 -8.13
C THR A 59 0.77 -4.88 -9.37
N VAL A 60 1.93 -5.49 -9.17
CA VAL A 60 2.86 -5.88 -10.23
C VAL A 60 3.38 -7.28 -9.92
N SER A 61 3.26 -8.17 -10.89
CA SER A 61 3.81 -9.53 -10.82
C SER A 61 5.10 -9.62 -11.64
N GLN A 62 6.19 -10.10 -11.03
CA GLN A 62 7.48 -10.32 -11.70
C GLN A 62 8.14 -11.58 -11.16
N GLY A 63 8.54 -12.50 -12.06
CA GLY A 63 9.10 -13.78 -11.66
C GLY A 63 8.12 -14.52 -10.74
N ASN A 64 8.56 -15.04 -9.60
CA ASN A 64 7.71 -15.68 -8.60
C ASN A 64 7.18 -14.72 -7.53
N THR A 65 7.23 -13.41 -7.77
CA THR A 65 6.90 -12.40 -6.78
C THR A 65 5.75 -11.54 -7.26
N LEU A 66 4.79 -11.29 -6.37
CA LEU A 66 3.78 -10.26 -6.50
C LEU A 66 4.12 -9.11 -5.57
N ARG A 67 4.17 -7.90 -6.11
CA ARG A 67 4.37 -6.66 -5.35
C ARG A 67 3.09 -5.86 -5.37
N ALA A 68 2.62 -5.41 -4.22
CA ALA A 68 1.54 -4.44 -4.12
C ALA A 68 2.05 -3.18 -3.42
N ASP A 69 1.94 -2.04 -4.08
CA ASP A 69 2.31 -0.74 -3.52
C ASP A 69 1.02 -0.01 -3.12
N LEU A 70 0.87 0.26 -1.83
CA LEU A 70 -0.22 1.04 -1.27
C LEU A 70 0.28 2.47 -1.14
N THR A 71 -0.34 3.41 -1.86
CA THR A 71 0.00 4.83 -1.82
C THR A 71 -1.03 5.61 -1.02
N ARG A 72 -0.62 6.77 -0.50
CA ARG A 72 -1.45 7.60 0.40
C ARG A 72 -1.74 6.88 1.73
N ALA A 73 -0.83 5.98 2.10
CA ALA A 73 -0.91 5.13 3.28
C ALA A 73 0.41 5.10 4.03
N GLN A 74 0.36 5.13 5.36
CA GLN A 74 1.54 4.99 6.22
C GLN A 74 1.41 3.76 7.11
N LEU A 75 2.51 2.99 7.24
CA LEU A 75 2.56 1.83 8.11
C LEU A 75 2.84 2.24 9.57
N ASN A 76 1.84 2.10 10.44
CA ASN A 76 1.89 2.47 11.84
C ASN A 76 1.38 1.33 12.72
N LEU A 77 2.12 0.22 12.75
CA LEU A 77 1.74 -0.95 13.55
C LEU A 77 2.17 -0.76 15.01
N PRO A 78 1.41 -1.28 15.99
CA PRO A 78 1.79 -1.21 17.40
C PRO A 78 3.12 -1.92 17.70
N ASN A 79 3.51 -2.88 16.85
CA ASN A 79 4.70 -3.71 17.03
C ASN A 79 5.89 -3.25 16.16
N GLY A 80 5.80 -2.10 15.48
CA GLY A 80 6.88 -1.51 14.69
C GLY A 80 6.49 -1.12 13.26
N ASN A 81 7.49 -0.86 12.41
CA ASN A 81 7.29 -0.37 11.04
C ASN A 81 7.52 -1.44 9.98
N SER A 82 7.30 -2.72 10.29
CA SER A 82 7.35 -3.79 9.29
C SER A 82 6.58 -5.01 9.77
N PHE A 83 6.09 -5.81 8.83
CA PHE A 83 5.48 -7.10 9.09
C PHE A 83 6.07 -8.14 8.14
N GLN A 84 6.47 -9.29 8.65
CA GLN A 84 6.94 -10.40 7.82
C GLN A 84 6.41 -11.73 8.33
N GLN A 85 6.10 -12.62 7.40
CA GLN A 85 5.65 -13.97 7.72
C GLN A 85 6.14 -14.97 6.67
N ALA A 86 6.74 -16.05 7.12
CA ALA A 86 7.18 -17.16 6.27
C ALA A 86 6.09 -18.24 6.20
N ASN A 87 5.99 -18.90 5.03
CA ASN A 87 5.06 -20.00 4.75
C ASN A 87 3.61 -19.77 5.25
N PRO A 88 2.98 -18.62 4.92
CA PRO A 88 1.64 -18.29 5.43
C PRO A 88 0.51 -19.17 4.85
N ALA A 89 0.73 -19.78 3.69
CA ALA A 89 -0.22 -20.65 3.02
C ALA A 89 0.50 -21.58 2.02
N PRO A 90 -0.12 -22.71 1.62
CA PRO A 90 0.39 -23.53 0.53
C PRO A 90 0.63 -22.69 -0.73
N GLY A 91 1.79 -22.89 -1.38
CA GLY A 91 2.17 -22.15 -2.59
C GLY A 91 2.70 -20.73 -2.36
N ILE A 92 2.63 -20.17 -1.14
CA ILE A 92 3.21 -18.87 -0.78
C ILE A 92 4.42 -19.10 0.15
N ALA A 93 5.60 -18.69 -0.30
CA ALA A 93 6.84 -18.82 0.44
C ALA A 93 6.98 -17.77 1.56
N ALA A 94 6.65 -16.51 1.28
CA ALA A 94 6.79 -15.43 2.26
C ALA A 94 5.92 -14.20 1.93
N ILE A 95 5.59 -13.44 2.97
CA ILE A 95 5.02 -12.10 2.88
C ILE A 95 5.96 -11.14 3.62
N SER A 96 6.17 -9.96 3.05
CA SER A 96 6.81 -8.83 3.70
C SER A 96 6.03 -7.56 3.43
N VAL A 97 5.80 -6.75 4.45
CA VAL A 97 5.16 -5.45 4.38
C VAL A 97 6.09 -4.45 5.04
N VAL A 98 6.55 -3.47 4.27
CA VAL A 98 7.52 -2.46 4.70
C VAL A 98 7.14 -1.08 4.17
N PRO A 99 7.43 0.00 4.89
CA PRO A 99 7.31 1.35 4.34
C PRO A 99 8.30 1.51 3.20
N LEU A 100 7.83 2.02 2.08
CA LEU A 100 8.65 2.42 0.94
C LEU A 100 9.14 3.85 1.12
N ASP A 101 8.27 4.73 1.61
CA ASP A 101 8.54 6.12 1.94
C ASP A 101 7.53 6.60 3.01
N ALA A 102 7.47 7.91 3.28
CA ALA A 102 6.60 8.49 4.29
C ALA A 102 5.10 8.29 4.02
N ASN A 103 4.72 8.00 2.77
CA ASN A 103 3.35 7.92 2.27
C ASN A 103 3.04 6.67 1.43
N SER A 104 3.96 5.73 1.37
CA SER A 104 3.80 4.51 0.59
C SER A 104 4.25 3.30 1.38
N VAL A 105 3.48 2.22 1.26
CA VAL A 105 3.78 0.91 1.87
C VAL A 105 3.88 -0.12 0.77
N ARG A 106 4.94 -0.93 0.82
CA ARG A 106 5.18 -2.00 -0.12
C ARG A 106 4.90 -3.34 0.53
N VAL A 107 4.00 -4.10 -0.10
CA VAL A 107 3.72 -5.50 0.17
C VAL A 107 4.45 -6.33 -0.88
N THR A 108 5.21 -7.32 -0.44
CA THR A 108 5.91 -8.28 -1.28
C THR A 108 5.45 -9.67 -0.89
N ILE A 109 4.91 -10.41 -1.85
CA ILE A 109 4.42 -11.77 -1.67
C ILE A 109 5.23 -12.66 -2.62
N SER A 110 5.99 -13.58 -2.05
CA SER A 110 6.80 -14.53 -2.82
C SER A 110 6.08 -15.87 -2.90
N GLY A 111 5.85 -16.38 -4.11
CA GLY A 111 5.34 -17.71 -4.35
C GLY A 111 6.45 -18.76 -4.27
N ALA A 112 6.10 -19.97 -3.85
CA ALA A 112 7.06 -21.07 -3.68
C ALA A 112 7.58 -21.66 -5.01
N GLY A 113 6.85 -21.46 -6.11
CA GLY A 113 7.23 -21.99 -7.42
C GLY A 113 6.44 -21.42 -8.60
N GLN A 114 5.36 -20.69 -8.34
CA GLN A 114 4.56 -19.96 -9.34
C GLN A 114 4.35 -18.52 -8.89
N THR A 115 4.06 -17.62 -9.82
CA THR A 115 3.75 -16.23 -9.49
C THR A 115 2.38 -16.13 -8.83
N PRO A 116 2.27 -15.55 -7.62
CA PRO A 116 0.96 -15.30 -7.03
C PRO A 116 0.19 -14.27 -7.85
N THR A 117 -1.14 -14.39 -7.86
CA THR A 117 -2.05 -13.38 -8.40
C THR A 117 -2.87 -12.78 -7.27
N ALA A 118 -3.26 -11.51 -7.39
CA ALA A 118 -4.08 -10.87 -6.37
C ALA A 118 -5.26 -10.10 -6.94
N ASN A 119 -6.31 -10.07 -6.14
CA ASN A 119 -7.42 -9.17 -6.28
C ASN A 119 -7.43 -8.23 -5.06
N VAL A 120 -7.76 -6.96 -5.29
CA VAL A 120 -7.75 -5.93 -4.24
C VAL A 120 -9.15 -5.38 -4.06
N ALA A 121 -9.60 -5.36 -2.81
CA ALA A 121 -10.79 -4.64 -2.39
C ALA A 121 -10.40 -3.61 -1.34
N SER A 122 -10.70 -2.34 -1.60
CA SER A 122 -10.44 -1.23 -0.68
C SER A 122 -11.73 -0.58 -0.24
N SER A 123 -11.81 -0.25 1.05
CA SER A 123 -12.88 0.50 1.69
C SER A 123 -12.28 1.57 2.58
N SER A 124 -13.11 2.41 3.19
CA SER A 124 -12.61 3.54 3.99
C SER A 124 -11.77 3.13 5.21
N ASN A 125 -12.03 1.94 5.76
CA ASN A 125 -11.44 1.48 7.02
C ASN A 125 -10.65 0.17 6.86
N GLN A 126 -10.59 -0.37 5.64
CA GLN A 126 -9.95 -1.65 5.39
C GLN A 126 -9.50 -1.79 3.95
N VAL A 127 -8.32 -2.37 3.76
CA VAL A 127 -7.84 -2.88 2.47
C VAL A 127 -7.67 -4.39 2.59
N VAL A 128 -8.21 -5.14 1.63
CA VAL A 128 -8.08 -6.59 1.54
C VAL A 128 -7.38 -6.94 0.24
N ILE A 129 -6.28 -7.69 0.33
CA ILE A 129 -5.57 -8.26 -0.80
C ILE A 129 -5.78 -9.77 -0.76
N SER A 130 -6.65 -10.27 -1.63
CA SER A 130 -6.88 -11.70 -1.80
C SER A 130 -5.85 -12.26 -2.76
N VAL A 131 -5.00 -13.17 -2.29
CA VAL A 131 -3.88 -13.74 -3.04
C VAL A 131 -4.18 -15.19 -3.36
N ARG A 132 -3.93 -15.57 -4.62
CA ARG A 132 -3.99 -16.95 -5.08
C ARG A 132 -2.62 -17.41 -5.56
N SER A 133 -2.30 -18.67 -5.33
CA SER A 133 -1.04 -19.29 -5.74
C SER A 133 -1.19 -20.26 -6.93
N ASP A 134 -2.39 -20.36 -7.50
CA ASP A 134 -2.73 -21.30 -8.58
C ASP A 134 -2.45 -20.77 -9.99
N GLY A 135 -1.85 -19.58 -10.11
CA GLY A 135 -1.45 -19.01 -11.40
C GLY A 135 -2.61 -18.53 -12.28
N GLN A 136 -3.83 -18.40 -11.74
CA GLN A 136 -4.95 -17.77 -12.45
C GLN A 136 -4.66 -16.26 -12.61
N VAL A 137 -4.19 -15.86 -13.79
CA VAL A 137 -4.10 -14.46 -14.23
C VAL A 137 -5.49 -13.82 -14.24
N ALA A 138 -5.57 -12.53 -13.90
CA ALA A 138 -6.79 -11.74 -14.06
C ALA A 138 -7.34 -11.92 -15.48
N GLN A 139 -8.65 -12.13 -15.62
CA GLN A 139 -9.29 -12.28 -16.93
C GLN A 139 -8.90 -11.11 -17.83
N ALA A 140 -8.43 -11.44 -19.04
CA ALA A 140 -8.22 -10.44 -20.09
C ALA A 140 -9.52 -9.65 -20.29
N PRO A 141 -9.46 -8.33 -20.59
CA PRO A 141 -10.65 -7.56 -20.90
C PRO A 141 -11.45 -8.28 -21.98
N THR A 142 -12.76 -8.38 -21.78
CA THR A 142 -13.67 -8.94 -22.78
C THR A 142 -13.42 -8.22 -24.11
N PRO A 143 -13.13 -8.93 -25.21
CA PRO A 143 -12.98 -8.28 -26.51
C PRO A 143 -14.24 -7.48 -26.81
N VAL A 144 -14.07 -6.26 -27.31
CA VAL A 144 -15.19 -5.47 -27.84
C VAL A 144 -15.84 -6.32 -28.94
N PRO A 145 -17.15 -6.62 -28.87
CA PRO A 145 -17.83 -7.38 -29.93
C PRO A 145 -17.60 -6.71 -31.28
N GLU A 146 -17.19 -7.48 -32.29
CA GLU A 146 -16.96 -6.98 -33.65
C GLU A 146 -18.27 -6.51 -34.31
N ASP A 147 -19.41 -7.05 -33.86
CA ASP A 147 -20.74 -6.71 -34.35
C ASP A 147 -21.59 -6.04 -33.26
N ILE A 148 -22.00 -4.80 -33.54
CA ILE A 148 -23.05 -4.10 -32.79
C ILE A 148 -24.37 -4.41 -33.50
N VAL A 149 -25.19 -5.30 -32.94
CA VAL A 149 -26.55 -5.53 -33.45
C VAL A 149 -27.42 -4.34 -33.07
N THR A 150 -27.80 -3.52 -34.04
CA THR A 150 -28.81 -2.49 -33.83
C THR A 150 -30.17 -3.15 -33.66
N VAL A 151 -30.80 -3.02 -32.49
CA VAL A 151 -32.19 -3.43 -32.31
C VAL A 151 -33.07 -2.42 -33.04
N PRO A 152 -33.84 -2.82 -34.07
CA PRO A 152 -34.77 -1.90 -34.71
C PRO A 152 -35.84 -1.47 -33.70
N ALA A 153 -36.16 -0.17 -33.72
CA ALA A 153 -37.20 0.39 -32.86
C ALA A 153 -38.53 -0.35 -33.05
N PRO A 154 -39.35 -0.54 -32.00
CA PRO A 154 -40.65 -1.17 -32.14
C PRO A 154 -41.49 -0.35 -33.13
N THR A 155 -41.91 -0.97 -34.23
CA THR A 155 -42.89 -0.36 -35.14
C THR A 155 -44.22 -0.25 -34.38
N ALA A 156 -44.57 0.97 -33.96
CA ALA A 156 -45.90 1.24 -33.43
C ALA A 156 -46.95 0.92 -34.51
N PRO A 157 -48.04 0.21 -34.19
CA PRO A 157 -49.15 0.04 -35.14
C PRO A 157 -49.75 1.40 -35.47
N LEU A 158 -49.92 1.70 -36.75
CA LEU A 158 -50.78 2.80 -37.21
C LEU A 158 -52.22 2.31 -37.05
N GLU A 159 -53.02 2.97 -36.19
CA GLU A 159 -54.48 2.94 -36.28
C GLU A 159 -54.97 3.81 -37.45
#